data_AF-A0AAD4NF84-F1
#
_entry.id   AF-A0AAD4NF84-F1
#
_cell.length_a   1.000
_cell.length_b   1.000
_cell.length_c   1.000
_cell.angle_alpha   90.00
_cell.angle_beta   90.00
_cell.angle_gamma   90.00
#
_symmetry.space_group_name_H-M   'P 1'
#
loop_
_entity.id
_entity.type
_entity.pdbx_description
1 polymer ?
#
loop_
_entity_poly.entity_id
_entity_poly.type
_entity_poly.pdbx_seq_one_letter_code
_entity_poly.pdbx_strand_id
1 'polypeptide(L)'
;MRKKIQCSIKSHLTQHNESDKHSENFERFQKTATRQQFLAFSQTENVDPLSKDLCNAFVGANIPSYKVNNPSFNDFLSKYCNRSVPVESTLRNNYLKVCYEETMERIKQDIGESFVWVSVDETTDTLGRFVANLLVGSNWP
;
A
#
# COMPACT_ATOMS: atom_id res chain seq x y z
N MET A 1 3.66 29.88 31.03
CA MET A 1 3.10 28.61 31.57
C MET A 1 2.45 27.83 30.44
N ARG A 2 3.01 26.69 30.03
CA ARG A 2 2.38 25.79 29.04
C ARG A 2 1.21 25.08 29.73
N LYS A 3 -0.03 25.32 29.29
CA LYS A 3 -1.21 24.58 29.77
C LYS A 3 -1.00 23.11 29.43
N LYS A 4 -1.00 22.25 30.46
CA LYS A 4 -1.04 20.80 30.29
C LYS A 4 -2.39 20.46 29.66
N ILE A 5 -2.40 20.07 28.40
CA ILE A 5 -3.59 19.54 27.75
C ILE A 5 -3.75 18.12 28.29
N GLN A 6 -4.75 17.92 29.14
CA GLN A 6 -5.09 16.60 29.63
C GLN A 6 -5.78 15.85 28.48
N CYS A 7 -5.08 14.89 27.86
CA CYS A 7 -5.69 13.98 26.88
C CYS A 7 -6.67 13.07 27.64
N SER A 8 -7.97 13.24 27.44
CA SER A 8 -9.01 12.43 28.09
C SER A 8 -9.12 11.02 27.49
N ILE A 9 -8.52 10.79 26.32
CA ILE A 9 -8.61 9.55 25.55
C ILE A 9 -7.29 8.80 25.70
N LYS A 10 -7.34 7.56 26.21
CA LYS A 10 -6.14 6.71 26.41
C LYS A 10 -5.56 6.19 25.08
N SER A 11 -6.42 5.93 24.09
CA SER A 11 -6.08 5.61 22.69
C SER A 11 -7.35 5.68 21.84
N HIS A 12 -7.27 6.33 20.67
CA HIS A 12 -8.34 6.38 19.68
C HIS A 12 -8.56 5.03 18.99
N LEU A 13 -7.53 4.18 18.92
CA LEU A 13 -7.64 2.81 18.42
C LEU A 13 -8.47 1.93 19.35
N THR A 14 -8.28 2.04 20.66
CA THR A 14 -9.12 1.31 21.63
C THR A 14 -10.58 1.72 21.48
N GLN A 15 -10.85 3.04 21.39
CA GLN A 15 -12.19 3.55 21.17
C GLN A 15 -12.78 3.10 19.82
N HIS A 16 -11.98 3.09 18.75
CA HIS A 16 -12.40 2.60 17.44
C HIS A 16 -12.78 1.11 17.51
N ASN A 17 -11.98 0.28 18.17
CA ASN A 17 -12.20 -1.16 18.30
C ASN A 17 -13.51 -1.48 19.03
N GLU A 18 -13.90 -0.63 19.98
CA GLU A 18 -15.15 -0.74 20.74
C GLU A 18 -16.35 -0.12 20.02
N SER A 19 -16.16 0.55 18.88
CA SER A 19 -17.25 1.23 18.19
C SER A 19 -18.18 0.26 17.48
N ASP A 20 -19.49 0.54 17.50
CA ASP A 20 -20.51 -0.23 16.78
C ASP A 20 -20.19 -0.32 15.28
N LYS A 21 -19.67 0.76 14.70
CA LYS A 21 -19.18 0.79 13.31
C LYS A 21 -18.09 -0.24 13.04
N HIS A 22 -17.14 -0.41 13.96
CA HIS A 22 -16.09 -1.43 13.82
C HIS A 22 -16.71 -2.82 13.89
N SER A 23 -17.60 -3.08 14.85
CA SER A 23 -18.30 -4.35 15.00
C SER A 23 -19.12 -4.72 13.76
N GLU A 24 -19.95 -3.80 13.27
CA GLU A 24 -20.76 -3.97 12.05
C GLU A 24 -19.90 -4.22 10.81
N ASN A 25 -18.81 -3.46 10.64
CA ASN A 25 -17.88 -3.65 9.54
C ASN A 25 -17.11 -4.97 9.63
N PHE A 26 -16.75 -5.41 10.83
CA PHE A 26 -16.09 -6.69 11.08
C PHE A 26 -17.02 -7.87 10.76
N GLU A 27 -18.28 -7.81 11.19
CA GLU A 27 -19.29 -8.78 10.80
C GLU A 27 -19.51 -8.79 9.29
N ARG A 28 -19.58 -7.62 8.66
CA ARG A 28 -19.72 -7.51 7.22
C ARG A 28 -18.51 -8.11 6.53
N PHE A 29 -17.28 -7.82 6.98
CA PHE A 29 -16.04 -8.35 6.44
C PHE A 29 -16.04 -9.88 6.44
N GLN A 30 -16.37 -10.50 7.58
CA GLN A 30 -16.49 -11.96 7.70
C GLN A 30 -17.54 -12.54 6.73
N LYS A 31 -18.70 -11.87 6.60
CA LYS A 31 -19.77 -12.25 5.66
C LYS A 31 -19.38 -12.02 4.19
N THR A 32 -18.44 -11.11 3.91
CA THR A 32 -18.00 -10.72 2.55
C THR A 32 -16.78 -11.45 2.02
N ALA A 33 -16.29 -12.53 2.66
CA ALA A 33 -15.26 -13.40 2.09
C ALA A 33 -15.60 -13.90 0.66
N THR A 34 -16.87 -13.78 0.23
CA THR A 34 -17.40 -14.15 -1.09
C THR A 34 -17.95 -13.00 -1.94
N ARG A 35 -17.70 -11.71 -1.63
CA ARG A 35 -18.23 -10.61 -2.45
C ARG A 35 -17.32 -10.30 -3.65
N GLN A 36 -17.90 -10.33 -4.85
CA GLN A 36 -17.25 -9.91 -6.10
C GLN A 36 -16.61 -8.52 -5.98
N GLN A 37 -15.32 -8.44 -6.29
CA GLN A 37 -14.59 -7.19 -6.45
C GLN A 37 -15.19 -6.43 -7.63
N PHE A 38 -15.95 -5.36 -7.37
CA PHE A 38 -16.24 -4.40 -8.41
C PHE A 38 -14.93 -3.67 -8.72
N LEU A 39 -14.41 -3.95 -9.92
CA LEU A 39 -13.00 -3.79 -10.35
C LEU A 39 -12.05 -4.79 -9.67
N ALA A 40 -12.26 -6.09 -9.93
CA ALA A 40 -11.13 -7.01 -9.96
C ALA A 40 -10.14 -6.44 -10.98
N PHE A 41 -8.97 -5.97 -10.50
CA PHE A 41 -7.84 -5.77 -11.40
C PHE A 41 -7.64 -7.09 -12.12
N SER A 42 -7.83 -7.09 -13.44
CA SER A 42 -7.57 -8.25 -14.26
C SER A 42 -6.13 -8.65 -14.00
N GLN A 43 -5.93 -9.75 -13.27
CA GLN A 43 -4.65 -10.42 -13.26
C GLN A 43 -4.42 -10.80 -14.71
N THR A 44 -3.54 -10.06 -15.39
CA THR A 44 -3.14 -10.42 -16.74
C THR A 44 -2.41 -11.74 -16.60
N GLU A 45 -3.01 -12.83 -17.10
CA GLU A 45 -2.37 -14.16 -17.09
C GLU A 45 -1.01 -14.17 -17.82
N ASN A 46 -0.74 -13.13 -18.62
CA ASN A 46 0.58 -12.81 -19.13
C ASN A 46 1.07 -11.48 -18.54
N VAL A 47 1.96 -11.55 -17.55
CA VAL A 47 2.68 -10.40 -17.01
C VAL A 47 3.79 -10.05 -17.99
N ASP A 48 3.71 -8.88 -18.64
CA ASP A 48 4.81 -8.41 -19.49
C ASP A 48 6.03 -8.04 -18.63
N PRO A 49 7.20 -8.66 -18.86
CA PRO A 49 8.39 -8.42 -18.04
C PRO A 49 8.83 -6.96 -18.03
N LEU A 50 8.79 -6.29 -19.19
CA LEU A 50 9.17 -4.88 -19.30
C LEU A 50 8.27 -3.99 -18.45
N SER A 51 6.95 -4.17 -18.54
CA SER A 51 5.98 -3.39 -17.80
C SER A 51 6.09 -3.61 -16.28
N LYS A 52 6.35 -4.85 -15.86
CA LYS A 52 6.60 -5.19 -14.46
C LYS A 52 7.88 -4.53 -13.94
N ASP A 53 8.99 -4.69 -14.67
CA ASP A 53 10.28 -4.13 -14.26
C ASP A 53 10.25 -2.59 -14.24
N LEU A 54 9.54 -1.98 -15.20
CA LEU A 54 9.30 -0.54 -15.23
C LEU A 54 8.48 -0.08 -14.01
N CYS A 55 7.42 -0.81 -13.66
CA CYS A 55 6.61 -0.51 -12.47
C CYS A 55 7.46 -0.61 -11.18
N ASN A 56 8.24 -1.69 -11.04
CA ASN A 56 9.17 -1.87 -9.93
C ASN A 56 10.20 -0.74 -9.84
N ALA A 57 10.82 -0.35 -10.96
CA ALA A 57 11.79 0.74 -11.00
C ALA A 57 11.17 2.06 -10.57
N PHE A 58 9.94 2.35 -11.00
CA PHE A 58 9.24 3.57 -10.64
C PHE A 58 8.92 3.62 -9.15
N VAL A 59 8.37 2.54 -8.60
CA VAL A 59 8.05 2.45 -7.17
C VAL A 59 9.33 2.56 -6.33
N GLY A 60 10.38 1.83 -6.70
CA GLY A 60 11.66 1.85 -6.00
C GLY A 60 12.38 3.20 -6.05
N ALA A 61 12.26 3.94 -7.15
CA ALA A 61 12.83 5.28 -7.32
C ALA A 61 11.88 6.41 -6.87
N ASN A 62 10.71 6.10 -6.32
CA ASN A 62 9.68 7.07 -5.95
C ASN A 62 9.25 7.98 -7.13
N ILE A 63 9.14 7.40 -8.32
CA ILE A 63 8.71 8.07 -9.55
C ILE A 63 7.20 7.84 -9.74
N PRO A 64 6.39 8.91 -9.81
CA PRO A 64 4.97 8.78 -10.10
C PRO A 64 4.70 8.14 -11.48
N SER A 65 3.77 7.19 -11.55
CA SER A 65 3.44 6.45 -12.78
C SER A 65 3.01 7.35 -13.94
N TYR A 66 2.37 8.50 -13.69
CA TYR A 66 1.96 9.44 -14.74
C TYR A 66 3.15 10.00 -15.55
N LYS A 67 4.38 9.93 -15.03
CA LYS A 67 5.58 10.36 -15.74
C LYS A 67 5.85 9.56 -17.01
N VAL A 68 5.32 8.34 -17.12
CA VAL A 68 5.41 7.52 -18.34
C VAL A 68 4.68 8.14 -19.54
N ASN A 69 3.71 9.01 -19.28
CA ASN A 69 2.94 9.71 -20.33
C ASN A 69 3.66 10.97 -20.84
N ASN A 70 4.80 11.35 -20.25
CA ASN A 70 5.59 12.46 -20.77
C ASN A 70 6.21 12.06 -22.13
N PRO A 71 6.00 12.83 -23.21
CA PRO A 71 6.47 12.44 -24.55
C PRO A 71 7.98 12.19 -24.61
N SER A 72 8.80 13.09 -24.07
CA SER A 72 10.27 12.94 -24.12
C SER A 72 10.75 11.68 -23.38
N PHE A 73 10.11 11.36 -22.25
CA PHE A 73 10.43 10.17 -21.49
C PHE A 73 9.91 8.89 -22.15
N ASN A 74 8.71 8.94 -22.73
CA ASN A 74 8.14 7.84 -23.50
C ASN A 74 8.94 7.53 -24.77
N ASP A 75 9.35 8.57 -25.51
CA ASP A 75 10.18 8.46 -26.72
C ASP A 75 11.54 7.85 -26.39
N PHE A 76 12.14 8.27 -25.27
CA PHE A 76 13.39 7.69 -24.77
C PHE A 76 13.23 6.18 -24.51
N LEU A 77 12.21 5.80 -23.74
CA LEU A 77 11.97 4.39 -23.40
C LEU A 77 11.63 3.58 -24.67
N SER A 78 10.78 4.10 -25.55
CA SER A 78 10.41 3.44 -26.81
C SER A 78 11.63 3.21 -27.71
N LYS A 79 12.55 4.19 -27.79
CA LYS A 79 13.80 4.11 -28.56
C LYS A 79 14.73 3.01 -28.05
N TYR A 80 14.92 2.89 -26.74
CA TYR A 80 15.89 1.94 -26.18
C TYR A 80 15.29 0.56 -25.90
N CYS A 81 13.99 0.47 -25.63
CA CYS A 81 13.31 -0.81 -25.39
C CYS A 81 12.82 -1.49 -26.68
N ASN A 82 12.81 -0.78 -27.82
CA ASN A 82 12.27 -1.26 -29.10
C ASN A 82 10.85 -1.84 -28.99
N ARG A 83 10.05 -1.26 -28.08
CA ARG A 83 8.69 -1.70 -27.75
C ARG A 83 7.86 -0.51 -27.32
N SER A 84 6.53 -0.64 -27.48
CA SER A 84 5.59 0.34 -26.93
C SER A 84 5.67 0.31 -25.40
N VAL A 85 5.83 1.48 -24.80
CA VAL A 85 5.86 1.66 -23.35
C VAL A 85 4.42 1.60 -22.81
N PRO A 86 4.16 0.95 -21.67
CA PRO A 86 2.83 0.92 -21.06
C PRO A 86 2.40 2.32 -20.63
N VAL A 87 1.11 2.63 -20.78
CA VAL A 87 0.51 3.86 -20.26
C VAL A 87 0.32 3.79 -18.75
N GLU A 88 0.12 4.95 -18.11
CA GLU A 88 -0.06 5.06 -16.65
C GLU A 88 -1.11 4.09 -16.10
N SER A 89 -2.28 4.01 -16.75
CA SER A 89 -3.38 3.15 -16.30
C SER A 89 -2.97 1.69 -16.31
N THR A 90 -2.23 1.23 -17.33
CA THR A 90 -1.70 -0.13 -17.41
C THR A 90 -0.76 -0.42 -16.24
N LEU A 91 0.19 0.47 -15.94
CA LEU A 91 1.11 0.31 -14.81
C LEU A 91 0.36 0.27 -13.46
N ARG A 92 -0.52 1.24 -13.24
CA ARG A 92 -1.27 1.36 -11.97
C ARG A 92 -2.23 0.19 -11.76
N ASN A 93 -2.90 -0.23 -12.82
CA ASN A 93 -3.99 -1.18 -12.69
C ASN A 93 -3.49 -2.64 -12.71
N ASN A 94 -2.57 -2.97 -13.61
CA ASN A 94 -2.21 -4.37 -13.84
C ASN A 94 -0.93 -4.78 -13.11
N TYR A 95 0.01 -3.85 -12.87
CA TYR A 95 1.35 -4.18 -12.37
C TYR A 95 1.59 -3.75 -10.92
N LEU A 96 1.00 -2.64 -10.46
CA LEU A 96 1.23 -2.16 -9.09
C LEU A 96 0.83 -3.18 -8.02
N LYS A 97 -0.28 -3.90 -8.22
CA LYS A 97 -0.72 -4.98 -7.32
C LYS A 97 0.29 -6.12 -7.29
N VAL A 98 0.83 -6.51 -8.44
CA VAL A 98 1.84 -7.58 -8.55
C VAL A 98 3.12 -7.17 -7.79
N CYS A 99 3.62 -5.95 -8.02
CA CYS A 99 4.79 -5.41 -7.31
C CYS A 99 4.58 -5.38 -5.79
N TYR A 100 3.38 -5.01 -5.34
CA TYR A 100 3.01 -5.01 -3.94
C TYR A 100 2.99 -6.43 -3.35
N GLU A 101 2.30 -7.37 -4.00
CA GLU A 101 2.17 -8.76 -3.55
C GLU A 101 3.55 -9.42 -3.43
N GLU A 102 4.42 -9.26 -4.42
CA GLU A 102 5.79 -9.79 -4.39
C GLU A 102 6.65 -9.15 -3.29
N THR A 103 6.47 -7.85 -3.05
CA THR A 103 7.18 -7.17 -1.95
C THR A 103 6.68 -7.65 -0.59
N MET A 104 5.37 -7.84 -0.44
CA MET A 104 4.79 -8.40 0.78
C MET A 104 5.22 -9.85 1.00
N GLU A 105 5.33 -10.66 -0.04
CA GLU A 105 5.86 -12.03 0.05
C GLU A 105 7.32 -12.04 0.48
N ARG A 106 8.16 -11.18 -0.10
CA ARG A 106 9.56 -11.02 0.35
C ARG A 106 9.65 -10.62 1.82
N ILE A 107 8.88 -9.61 2.24
CA ILE A 107 8.85 -9.19 3.65
C ILE A 107 8.41 -10.36 4.56
N LYS A 108 7.39 -11.13 4.17
CA LYS A 108 6.95 -12.30 4.94
C LYS A 108 8.02 -13.39 5.01
N GLN A 109 8.73 -13.65 3.91
CA GLN A 109 9.83 -14.60 3.86
C GLN A 109 11.00 -14.15 4.74
N ASP A 110 11.33 -12.86 4.71
CA ASP A 110 12.39 -12.25 5.52
C ASP A 110 12.07 -12.31 7.03
N ILE A 111 10.79 -12.14 7.39
CA ILE A 111 10.32 -12.31 8.78
C ILE A 111 10.34 -13.79 9.20
N GLY A 112 9.99 -14.69 8.29
CA GLY A 112 9.93 -16.13 8.54
C GLY A 112 8.97 -16.50 9.68
N GLU A 113 9.44 -17.32 10.62
CA GLU A 113 8.69 -17.73 11.82
C GLU A 113 8.98 -16.83 13.04
N SER A 114 9.65 -15.70 12.83
CA SER A 114 10.05 -14.79 13.92
C SER A 114 8.85 -14.14 14.58
N PHE A 115 8.97 -13.84 15.88
CA PHE A 115 7.97 -13.02 16.56
C PHE A 115 7.96 -11.61 15.96
N VAL A 116 6.76 -11.16 15.58
CA VAL A 116 6.52 -9.79 15.11
C VAL A 116 6.00 -8.96 16.28
N TRP A 117 6.56 -7.77 16.46
CA TRP A 117 5.98 -6.74 17.31
C TRP A 117 5.50 -5.59 16.44
N VAL A 118 4.42 -4.96 16.90
CA VAL A 118 3.84 -3.78 16.25
C VAL A 118 3.74 -2.68 17.30
N SER A 119 4.36 -1.54 17.02
CA SER A 119 4.18 -0.32 17.80
C SER A 119 3.27 0.62 17.02
N VAL A 120 2.36 1.27 17.74
CA VAL A 120 1.41 2.20 17.15
C VAL A 120 1.50 3.54 17.87
N ASP A 121 1.72 4.59 17.09
CA ASP A 121 1.76 5.96 17.56
C ASP A 121 0.63 6.76 16.91
N GLU A 122 -0.29 7.25 17.72
CA GLU A 122 -1.42 8.06 17.27
C GLU A 122 -1.08 9.55 17.38
N THR A 123 -1.15 10.26 16.26
CA THR A 123 -0.94 11.71 16.20
C THR A 123 -2.12 12.38 15.51
N THR A 124 -2.52 13.55 15.98
CA THR A 124 -3.45 14.43 15.26
C THR A 124 -2.65 15.56 14.63
N ASP A 125 -2.79 15.75 13.32
CA ASP A 125 -2.08 16.83 12.64
C ASP A 125 -2.71 18.21 12.94
N THR A 126 -2.05 19.28 12.47
CA THR A 126 -2.52 20.66 12.68
C THR A 126 -3.86 20.96 12.00
N LEU A 127 -4.32 20.10 11.09
CA LEU A 127 -5.61 20.19 10.39
C LEU A 127 -6.70 19.33 11.05
N GLY A 128 -6.41 18.69 12.19
CA GLY A 128 -7.36 17.85 12.92
C GLY A 128 -7.55 16.45 12.31
N ARG A 129 -6.68 16.02 11.38
CA ARG A 129 -6.71 14.65 10.83
C ARG A 129 -6.02 13.70 11.80
N PHE A 130 -6.68 12.60 12.11
CA PHE A 130 -6.11 11.53 12.91
C PHE A 130 -5.20 10.65 12.05
N VAL A 131 -3.95 10.48 12.48
CA VAL A 131 -2.92 9.66 11.83
C VAL A 131 -2.42 8.64 12.83
N ALA A 132 -2.30 7.38 12.41
CA ALA A 132 -1.64 6.34 13.20
C ALA A 132 -0.40 5.87 12.43
N ASN A 133 0.77 6.00 13.05
CA ASN A 133 2.01 5.44 12.55
C ASN A 133 2.16 4.03 13.10
N LEU A 134 2.29 3.04 12.22
CA LEU A 134 2.54 1.66 12.60
C LEU A 134 3.99 1.32 12.27
N LEU A 135 4.76 0.96 13.30
CA LEU A 135 6.09 0.38 13.16
C LEU A 135 5.98 -1.11 13.39
N VAL A 136 6.45 -1.88 12.43
CA VAL A 136 6.48 -3.34 12.50
C VAL A 136 7.94 -3.76 12.57
N GLY A 137 8.28 -4.58 13.55
CA GLY A 137 9.61 -5.18 13.68
C GLY A 137 9.49 -6.68 13.92
N SER A 138 10.50 -7.42 13.49
CA SER A 138 10.70 -8.80 13.91
C SER A 138 11.84 -8.85 14.93
N ASN A 139 11.69 -9.68 15.96
CA ASN A 139 12.83 -10.01 16.81
C ASN A 139 13.69 -11.05 16.08
N TRP A 140 14.91 -10.66 15.75
CA TRP A 140 15.91 -11.60 15.25
C TRP A 140 16.45 -12.45 16.42
N PRO A 141 16.57 -13.78 16.29
CA PRO A 141 17.23 -14.61 17.30
C PRO A 141 18.74 -14.34 17.42
#